data_AF-A0A3S3UC73-F1
#
_entry.id   AF-A0A3S3UC73-F1
#
_cell.length_a   1.000
_cell.length_b   1.000
_cell.length_c   1.000
_cell.angle_alpha   90.00
_cell.angle_beta   90.00
_cell.angle_gamma   90.00
#
_symmetry.space_group_name_H-M   'P 1'
#
loop_
_entity.id
_entity.type
_entity.pdbx_description
1 polymer ?
#
loop_
_entity_poly.entity_id
_entity_poly.type
_entity_poly.pdbx_seq_one_letter_code
_entity_poly.pdbx_strand_id
1 'polypeptide(L)' 'ASGGAPARITSGPGSCEAPTWSPDGRLIAFSRELNGKMEIYIVQANGEGMRPMFALEGNQSYPRWSPRLY' A
#
# COMPACT_ATOMS: atom_id res chain seq x y z
N ALA A 1 -10.43 16.88 -14.28
CA ALA A 1 -9.22 16.20 -13.81
C ALA A 1 -8.88 15.09 -14.80
N SER A 2 -7.70 15.11 -15.41
CA SER A 2 -7.29 14.10 -16.38
C SER A 2 -6.72 12.89 -15.63
N GLY A 3 -7.58 12.07 -15.03
CA GLY A 3 -7.17 10.76 -14.53
C GLY A 3 -6.72 9.94 -15.73
N GLY A 4 -5.42 9.68 -15.84
CA GLY A 4 -4.86 8.88 -16.92
C GLY A 4 -5.38 7.45 -16.93
N ALA A 5 -4.89 6.62 -17.86
CA ALA A 5 -5.23 5.22 -17.89
C ALA A 5 -4.85 4.53 -16.55
N PRO A 6 -5.76 3.78 -15.92
CA PRO A 6 -5.45 3.09 -14.67
C PRO A 6 -4.38 2.02 -14.92
N ALA A 7 -3.32 2.04 -14.10
CA ALA A 7 -2.27 1.05 -14.13
C ALA A 7 -2.35 0.14 -12.90
N ARG A 8 -2.20 -1.17 -13.10
CA ARG A 8 -2.11 -2.13 -12.00
C ARG A 8 -0.70 -2.06 -11.40
N ILE A 9 -0.62 -1.78 -10.10
CA ILE A 9 0.64 -1.65 -9.35
C ILE A 9 0.87 -2.76 -8.33
N THR A 10 -0.14 -3.61 -8.06
CA THR A 10 -0.04 -4.75 -7.14
C THR A 10 0.10 -6.05 -7.91
N SER A 11 0.83 -7.02 -7.35
CA SER A 11 1.06 -8.32 -7.97
C SER A 11 0.93 -9.47 -6.96
N GLY A 12 0.66 -10.68 -7.46
CA GLY A 12 0.51 -11.88 -6.63
C GLY A 12 -0.91 -12.13 -6.11
N PRO A 13 -1.09 -13.21 -5.31
CA PRO A 13 -2.38 -13.61 -4.73
C PRO A 13 -2.77 -12.73 -3.53
N GLY A 14 -4.04 -12.83 -3.13
CA GLY A 14 -4.61 -12.09 -2.00
C GLY A 14 -5.32 -10.80 -2.41
N SER A 15 -6.14 -10.27 -1.49
CA SER A 15 -6.83 -8.98 -1.67
C SER A 15 -5.94 -7.83 -1.24
N CYS A 16 -6.10 -6.67 -1.90
CA CYS A 16 -5.40 -5.43 -1.57
C CYS A 16 -6.44 -4.33 -1.36
N GLU A 17 -6.47 -3.74 -0.17
CA GLU A 17 -7.53 -2.82 0.28
C GLU A 17 -6.95 -1.58 0.96
N ALA A 18 -7.80 -0.57 1.17
CA ALA A 18 -7.48 0.67 1.89
C ALA A 18 -6.16 1.35 1.44
N PRO A 19 -5.99 1.67 0.14
CA PRO A 19 -4.77 2.33 -0.32
C PRO A 19 -4.69 3.78 0.20
N THR A 20 -3.47 4.22 0.52
CA THR A 20 -3.16 5.60 0.92
C THR A 20 -1.86 6.06 0.27
N TRP A 21 -1.86 7.27 -0.27
CA TRP A 21 -0.69 7.89 -0.89
C TRP A 21 0.21 8.56 0.15
N SER A 22 1.52 8.43 -0.02
CA SER A 22 2.47 9.22 0.74
C SER A 22 2.32 10.71 0.40
N PRO A 23 2.64 11.63 1.33
CA PRO A 23 2.50 13.07 1.09
C PRO A 23 3.37 13.57 -0.07
N ASP A 24 4.46 12.90 -0.37
CA ASP A 24 5.35 13.20 -1.50
C ASP A 24 4.95 12.50 -2.81
N GLY A 25 3.86 11.71 -2.81
CA GLY A 25 3.33 11.01 -3.98
C GLY A 25 4.20 9.86 -4.50
N ARG A 26 5.24 9.45 -3.78
CA ARG A 26 6.19 8.43 -4.25
C ARG A 26 5.80 7.01 -3.89
N LEU A 27 5.04 6.83 -2.83
CA LEU A 27 4.69 5.54 -2.26
C LEU A 27 3.18 5.43 -2.06
N ILE A 28 2.69 4.20 -2.16
CA ILE A 28 1.33 3.83 -1.81
C ILE A 28 1.43 2.73 -0.76
N ALA A 29 0.78 2.96 0.39
CA ALA A 29 0.60 1.93 1.42
C ALA A 29 -0.80 1.33 1.30
N PHE A 30 -0.95 0.03 1.52
CA PHE A 30 -2.23 -0.67 1.44
C PHE A 30 -2.22 -1.90 2.35
N SER A 31 -3.41 -2.37 2.73
CA SER A 31 -3.59 -3.62 3.46
C SER A 31 -3.67 -4.77 2.47
N ARG A 32 -2.88 -5.82 2.69
CA ARG A 32 -2.94 -7.06 1.92
C ARG A 32 -3.41 -8.20 2.81
N GLU A 33 -4.45 -8.91 2.39
CA GLU A 33 -4.85 -10.15 3.03
C GLU A 33 -4.36 -11.35 2.22
N LEU A 34 -3.62 -12.23 2.86
CA LEU A 34 -3.21 -13.50 2.29
C LEU A 34 -3.32 -14.59 3.36
N ASN A 35 -4.05 -15.67 3.06
CA ASN A 35 -4.26 -16.80 3.96
C ASN A 35 -4.79 -16.40 5.35
N GLY A 36 -5.71 -15.43 5.42
CA GLY A 36 -6.32 -14.94 6.66
C GLY A 36 -5.43 -14.03 7.50
N LYS A 37 -4.21 -13.70 7.03
CA LYS A 37 -3.32 -12.72 7.66
C LYS A 37 -3.39 -11.39 6.91
N MET A 38 -3.62 -10.31 7.64
CA MET A 38 -3.63 -8.96 7.10
C MET A 38 -2.32 -8.24 7.44
N GLU A 39 -1.62 -7.74 6.42
CA GLU A 39 -0.33 -7.06 6.56
C GLU A 39 -0.34 -5.73 5.79
N ILE A 40 0.41 -4.73 6.25
CA ILE A 40 0.61 -3.50 5.48
C ILE A 40 1.75 -3.68 4.51
N TYR A 41 1.47 -3.41 3.23
CA TYR A 41 2.45 -3.37 2.15
C TYR A 41 2.67 -1.93 1.69
N ILE A 42 3.84 -1.69 1.14
CA ILE A 42 4.18 -0.46 0.42
C ILE A 42 4.64 -0.82 -1.00
N VAL A 43 4.32 0.05 -1.95
CA VAL A 43 4.77 -0.03 -3.35
C VAL A 43 5.11 1.36 -3.85
N GLN A 44 6.04 1.48 -4.79
CA GLN A 44 6.29 2.74 -5.47
C GLN A 44 5.12 3.10 -6.39
N ALA A 45 4.93 4.40 -6.66
CA ALA A 45 3.88 4.89 -7.55
C ALA A 45 3.95 4.32 -8.98
N ASN A 46 5.14 3.89 -9.41
CA ASN A 46 5.37 3.22 -10.70
C ASN A 46 5.09 1.70 -10.66
N GLY A 47 4.70 1.14 -9.50
CA GLY A 47 4.43 -0.28 -9.30
C GLY A 47 5.63 -1.13 -8.88
N GLU A 48 6.82 -0.55 -8.74
CA GLU A 48 8.02 -1.29 -8.37
C GLU A 48 8.17 -1.47 -6.85
N GLY A 49 8.91 -2.51 -6.47
CA GLY A 49 9.38 -2.71 -5.10
C GLY A 49 8.28 -2.98 -4.07
N MET A 50 7.16 -3.60 -4.49
CA MET A 50 6.10 -4.04 -3.57
C MET A 50 6.67 -4.95 -2.47
N ARG A 51 6.52 -4.55 -1.22
CA ARG A 51 7.04 -5.28 -0.05
C ARG A 51 6.23 -5.02 1.22
N PRO A 52 6.22 -5.94 2.20
CA PRO A 52 5.64 -5.66 3.51
C PRO A 52 6.39 -4.50 4.18
N MET A 53 5.67 -3.63 4.86
CA MET A 53 6.24 -2.49 5.59
C MET A 53 6.90 -2.95 6.89
N PHE A 54 6.23 -3.85 7.63
CA PHE A 54 6.73 -4.47 8.86
C PHE A 54 6.19 -5.90 8.98
N ALA A 55 7.01 -6.83 9.46
CA ALA A 55 6.56 -8.16 9.86
C ALA A 55 6.27 -8.16 11.36
N LEU A 56 5.06 -7.70 11.73
CA LEU A 56 4.59 -7.71 13.12
C LEU A 56 3.62 -8.87 13.34
N GLU A 57 3.52 -9.33 14.58
CA GLU A 57 2.46 -10.24 14.98
C GLU A 57 1.10 -9.51 15.00
N GLY A 58 0.03 -10.25 14.70
CA GLY A 58 -1.33 -9.72 14.58
C GLY A 58 -1.64 -9.06 13.24
N ASN A 59 -2.92 -8.75 13.03
CA ASN A 59 -3.43 -8.15 11.80
C ASN A 59 -3.14 -6.64 11.76
N GLN A 60 -2.62 -6.17 10.63
CA GLN A 60 -2.30 -4.78 10.37
C GLN A 60 -3.19 -4.25 9.24
N SER A 61 -3.99 -3.22 9.51
CA SER A 61 -5.02 -2.74 8.59
C SER A 61 -5.15 -1.21 8.60
N TYR A 62 -5.80 -0.66 7.57
CA TYR A 62 -6.11 0.78 7.43
C TYR A 62 -4.89 1.72 7.60
N PRO A 63 -3.86 1.57 6.76
CA PRO A 63 -2.67 2.40 6.86
C PRO A 63 -3.02 3.87 6.57
N ARG A 64 -2.38 4.79 7.30
CA ARG A 64 -2.42 6.24 7.00
C ARG A 64 -1.02 6.82 7.08
N TRP A 65 -0.67 7.66 6.11
CA TRP A 65 0.53 8.48 6.20
C TRP A 65 0.27 9.68 7.14
N SER A 66 1.22 9.98 8.01
CA SER A 66 1.23 11.27 8.70
C SER A 66 1.69 12.36 7.71
N PRO A 67 1.06 13.54 7.71
CA PRO A 67 1.63 14.70 7.03
C PRO A 67 2.98 15.00 7.67
N ARG A 68 3.99 15.36 6.86
CA ARG A 68 5.24 15.88 7.39
C ARG A 68 4.91 17.12 8.23
N LEU A 69 5.19 17.07 9.53
CA LEU A 69 5.24 18.26 10.38
C LEU A 69 6.43 19.09 9.89
N TYR A 70 6.16 20.33 9.48
CA TYR A 70 7.17 21.33 9.15
C TYR A 70 7.67 21.98 10.43
#